data_AF-A0A655AVT6-F1
#
_entry.id   AF-A0A655AVT6-F1
#
_cell.length_a   1.000
_cell.length_b   1.000
_cell.length_c   1.000
_cell.angle_alpha   90.00
_cell.angle_beta   90.00
_cell.angle_gamma   90.00
#
_symmetry.space_group_name_H-M   'P 1'
#
loop_
_entity.id
_entity.type
_entity.pdbx_description
1 polymer ?
#
loop_
_entity_poly.entity_id
_entity_poly.type
_entity_poly.pdbx_seq_one_letter_code
_entity_poly.pdbx_strand_id
1 'polypeptide(L)' 'MADAAATKVFGTERVQRAGRLPEGIVGKYGNPAEPDTAELLRWLDAQTKRNLVITFGGGVNEVMREMIAASGLKVPRVPR' A
#
# COMPACT_ATOMS: atom_id res chain seq x y z
N MET A 1 15.35 -7.89 12.03
CA MET A 1 15.46 -7.21 10.72
C MET A 1 14.43 -7.74 9.72
N ALA A 2 14.38 -9.06 9.45
CA ALA A 2 13.40 -9.66 8.56
C ALA A 2 11.94 -9.30 8.94
N ASP A 3 11.56 -9.42 10.21
CA ASP A 3 10.18 -9.16 10.67
C ASP A 3 9.74 -7.70 10.47
N ALA A 4 10.65 -6.74 10.71
CA ALA A 4 10.38 -5.33 10.50
C ALA A 4 10.17 -5.02 9.00
N ALA A 5 11.02 -5.56 8.14
CA ALA A 5 10.89 -5.44 6.69
C ALA A 5 9.59 -6.11 6.19
N ALA A 6 9.26 -7.30 6.71
CA ALA A 6 8.03 -8.02 6.37
C ALA A 6 6.78 -7.24 6.78
N THR A 7 6.77 -6.68 7.99
CA THR A 7 5.67 -5.85 8.49
C THR A 7 5.47 -4.62 7.60
N LYS A 8 6.57 -3.96 7.20
CA LYS A 8 6.50 -2.79 6.30
C LYS A 8 5.98 -3.16 4.92
N VAL A 9 6.54 -4.17 4.27
CA VAL A 9 6.12 -4.60 2.93
C VAL A 9 4.64 -4.99 2.96
N PHE A 10 4.25 -5.84 3.91
CA PHE A 10 2.87 -6.27 4.06
C PHE A 10 1.93 -5.09 4.31
N GLY A 11 2.23 -4.25 5.31
CA GLY A 11 1.36 -3.14 5.69
C GLY A 11 1.15 -2.15 4.55
N THR A 12 2.22 -1.76 3.86
CA THR A 12 2.16 -0.75 2.80
C THR A 12 1.40 -1.24 1.56
N GLU A 13 1.58 -2.50 1.16
CA GLU A 13 0.79 -3.10 0.07
C GLU A 13 -0.69 -3.28 0.46
N ARG A 14 -0.95 -3.64 1.72
CA ARG A 14 -2.32 -3.80 2.24
C ARG A 14 -3.06 -2.48 2.28
N VAL A 15 -2.42 -1.38 2.68
CA VAL A 15 -3.02 -0.04 2.65
C VAL A 15 -3.43 0.34 1.22
N GLN A 16 -2.56 0.11 0.22
CA GLN A 16 -2.91 0.38 -1.18
C GLN A 16 -4.08 -0.47 -1.68
N ARG A 17 -4.14 -1.75 -1.31
CA ARG A 17 -5.27 -2.62 -1.67
C ARG A 17 -6.55 -2.22 -0.95
N ALA A 18 -6.47 -1.95 0.34
CA ALA A 18 -7.61 -1.61 1.18
C ALA A 18 -8.22 -0.27 0.78
N GLY A 19 -7.42 0.74 0.40
CA GLY A 19 -7.93 2.04 -0.06
C GLY A 19 -8.78 1.96 -1.32
N ARG A 20 -8.43 1.07 -2.26
CA ARG A 20 -9.18 0.88 -3.52
C ARG A 20 -10.54 0.20 -3.36
N LEU A 21 -10.74 -0.58 -2.29
CA LEU A 21 -12.00 -1.30 -2.05
C LEU A 21 -13.19 -0.35 -1.80
N PRO A 22 -13.16 0.56 -0.80
CA PRO A 22 -14.23 1.52 -0.58
C PRO A 22 -14.36 2.48 -1.76
N GLU A 23 -13.26 2.90 -2.38
CA GLU A 23 -13.29 3.74 -3.59
C GLU A 23 -14.11 3.08 -4.71
N GLY A 24 -13.88 1.79 -4.98
CA GLY A 24 -14.65 1.03 -5.96
C GLY A 24 -16.11 0.80 -5.56
N ILE A 25 -16.41 0.62 -4.27
CA ILE A 25 -17.79 0.46 -3.78
C ILE A 25 -18.56 1.78 -3.91
N VAL A 26 -18.02 2.87 -3.36
CA VAL A 26 -18.68 4.18 -3.37
C VAL A 26 -18.76 4.73 -4.79
N GLY A 27 -17.73 4.55 -5.62
CA GLY A 27 -17.75 4.99 -7.01
C GLY A 27 -18.78 4.23 -7.86
N LYS A 28 -19.08 2.98 -7.51
CA LYS A 28 -20.04 2.14 -8.26
C LYS A 28 -21.49 2.31 -7.79
N TYR A 29 -21.70 2.45 -6.48
CA TYR A 29 -23.05 2.40 -5.89
C TYR A 29 -23.49 3.72 -5.24
N GLY A 30 -22.57 4.68 -5.06
CA GLY A 30 -22.89 6.02 -4.55
C GLY A 30 -23.41 6.97 -5.62
N ASN A 31 -23.96 8.10 -5.19
CA ASN A 31 -24.38 9.19 -6.07
C ASN A 31 -23.46 10.42 -5.90
N PRO A 32 -22.54 10.71 -6.83
CA PRO A 32 -21.65 11.87 -6.75
C PRO A 32 -22.33 13.24 -6.79
N ALA A 33 -23.63 13.32 -7.10
CA ALA A 33 -24.40 14.57 -7.02
C ALA A 33 -24.80 14.91 -5.57
N GLU A 34 -24.75 13.94 -4.66
CA GLU A 34 -24.99 14.14 -3.23
C GLU A 34 -23.69 14.65 -2.57
N PRO A 35 -23.74 15.79 -1.85
CA PRO A 35 -22.53 16.46 -1.34
C PRO A 35 -21.60 15.57 -0.51
N ASP A 36 -22.15 14.76 0.40
CA ASP A 36 -21.37 13.94 1.33
C ASP A 36 -20.70 12.79 0.59
N THR A 37 -21.39 12.15 -0.36
CA THR A 37 -20.82 11.12 -1.25
C THR A 37 -19.70 11.70 -2.12
N ALA A 38 -19.89 12.91 -2.65
CA ALA A 38 -18.87 13.58 -3.45
C ALA A 38 -17.62 13.90 -2.62
N GLU A 39 -17.79 14.34 -1.38
CA GLU A 39 -16.68 14.56 -0.44
C GLU A 39 -15.96 13.25 -0.11
N LEU A 40 -16.70 12.20 0.19
CA LEU A 40 -16.12 10.88 0.48
C LEU A 40 -15.29 10.36 -0.70
N LEU A 41 -15.79 10.48 -1.93
CA LEU A 41 -15.04 10.08 -3.14
C LEU A 41 -13.74 10.87 -3.29
N ARG A 42 -13.77 12.19 -3.11
CA ARG A 42 -12.55 13.03 -3.14
C ARG A 42 -11.57 12.63 -2.05
N TRP A 43 -12.06 12.34 -0.85
CA TRP A 43 -11.22 11.94 0.27
C TRP A 43 -10.58 10.57 0.03
N LEU A 44 -11.33 9.59 -0.44
CA LEU A 44 -10.84 8.23 -0.75
C LEU A 44 -9.73 8.28 -1.82
N ASP A 45 -9.95 9.00 -2.91
CA ASP A 45 -8.96 9.22 -3.97
C ASP A 45 -7.68 9.86 -3.41
N ALA A 46 -7.82 10.90 -2.58
CA ALA A 46 -6.69 11.55 -1.92
C ALA A 46 -5.90 10.59 -1.01
N GLN A 47 -6.58 9.72 -0.25
CA GLN A 47 -5.91 8.73 0.60
C GLN A 47 -5.17 7.68 -0.23
N THR A 48 -5.78 7.15 -1.29
CA THR A 48 -5.15 6.16 -2.18
C THR A 48 -3.88 6.72 -2.81
N LYS A 49 -3.91 7.98 -3.26
CA LYS A 49 -2.75 8.67 -3.85
C LYS A 49 -1.67 8.98 -2.81
N ARG A 50 -2.05 9.51 -1.65
CA ARG A 50 -1.13 9.84 -0.55
C ARG A 50 -0.34 8.62 -0.10
N ASN A 51 -1.00 7.48 0.02
CA ASN A 51 -0.39 6.25 0.52
C ASN A 51 0.48 5.52 -0.53
N LEU A 52 0.62 6.05 -1.74
CA LEU A 52 1.57 5.47 -2.69
C LEU A 52 3.02 5.58 -2.17
N VAL A 53 3.36 6.70 -1.52
CA VAL A 53 4.73 6.99 -1.08
C VAL A 53 5.29 5.97 -0.11
N ILE A 54 4.46 5.36 0.75
CA ILE A 54 4.93 4.42 1.77
C ILE A 54 5.41 3.09 1.16
N THR A 55 5.10 2.81 -0.11
CA THR A 55 5.60 1.60 -0.80
C THR A 55 7.09 1.70 -1.17
N PHE A 56 7.59 2.91 -1.42
CA PHE A 56 9.00 3.15 -1.77
C PHE A 56 9.78 3.98 -0.74
N GLY A 57 9.09 4.82 0.03
CA GLY A 57 9.65 5.57 1.15
C GLY A 57 10.06 4.66 2.31
N GLY A 58 11.13 5.04 3.00
CA GLY A 58 11.69 4.24 4.10
C GLY A 58 12.30 2.91 3.66
N GLY A 59 12.63 2.78 2.37
CA GLY A 59 13.15 1.57 1.74
C GLY A 59 12.13 0.92 0.82
N VAL A 60 12.52 0.71 -0.44
CA VAL A 60 11.63 0.19 -1.48
C VAL A 60 11.25 -1.26 -1.21
N ASN A 61 9.98 -1.63 -1.46
CA ASN A 61 9.44 -2.92 -1.09
C ASN A 61 10.20 -4.11 -1.71
N GLU A 62 10.78 -3.95 -2.90
CA GLU A 62 11.62 -4.93 -3.58
C GLU A 62 12.91 -5.21 -2.79
N VAL A 63 13.62 -4.15 -2.39
CA VAL A 63 14.83 -4.29 -1.56
C VAL A 63 14.50 -4.85 -0.18
N MET A 64 13.35 -4.45 0.39
CA MET A 64 12.87 -5.03 1.65
C MET A 64 12.55 -6.52 1.50
N ARG A 65 11.97 -6.96 0.37
CA ARG A 65 11.77 -8.39 0.07
C ARG A 65 13.08 -9.15 -0.05
N GLU A 66 14.11 -8.57 -0.67
CA GLU A 66 15.45 -9.16 -0.68
C GLU A 66 16.03 -9.28 0.73
N MET A 67 15.82 -8.28 1.60
CA MET A 67 16.24 -8.34 3.00
C MET A 67 15.51 -9.45 3.76
N ILE A 68 14.20 -9.64 3.52
CA ILE A 68 13.43 -10.75 4.11
C ILE A 68 13.99 -12.10 3.63
N ALA A 69 14.24 -12.26 2.33
CA ALA A 69 14.78 -13.50 1.78
C ALA A 69 16.17 -13.81 2.36
N ALA A 70 17.07 -12.84 2.39
CA ALA A 70 18.44 -13.03 2.88
C ALA A 70 18.50 -13.25 4.40
N SER A 71 17.81 -12.40 5.19
CA SER A 71 17.93 -12.44 6.65
C SER A 71 16.91 -13.36 7.34
N GLY A 72 15.74 -13.60 6.72
CA GLY A 72 14.69 -14.46 7.26
C GLY A 72 14.74 -15.88 6.71
N LEU A 73 15.03 -16.04 5.41
CA LEU A 73 15.04 -17.35 4.74
C LEU A 73 16.44 -17.87 4.41
N LYS A 74 17.50 -17.10 4.71
CA LYS A 74 18.91 -17.43 4.40
C LYS A 74 19.17 -17.70 2.91
N VAL A 75 18.37 -17.11 2.03
CA VAL A 75 18.59 -17.18 0.58
C VAL A 75 19.83 -16.35 0.23
N PRO A 76 20.77 -16.86 -0.59
CA PRO A 76 21.92 -16.09 -1.04
C PRO A 76 21.47 -14.80 -1.72
N ARG A 77 22.18 -13.70 -1.46
CA ARG A 77 21.87 -12.42 -2.11
C ARG A 77 22.18 -12.52 -3.60
N VAL A 78 21.31 -11.90 -4.40
CA VAL A 78 21.59 -11.68 -5.82
C VAL A 78 22.82 -10.77 -5.92
N PRO A 79 23.88 -11.17 -6.63
CA PRO A 79 25.03 -10.31 -6.89
C PRO A 79 24.58 -9.03 -7.60
N ARG A 80 25.18 -7.89 -7.25
CA ARG A 80 24.89 -6.59 -7.86
C ARG A 80 26.14 -6.01 -8.50
#